data_AF-A0A3P7KGP0-F1
#
_entry.id   AF-A0A3P7KGP0-F1
#
_cell.length_a   1.000
_cell.length_b   1.000
_cell.length_c   1.000
_cell.angle_alpha   90.00
_cell.angle_beta   90.00
_cell.angle_gamma   90.00
#
_symmetry.space_group_name_H-M   'P 1'
#
loop_
_entity.id
_entity.type
_entity.pdbx_description
1 polymer ?
#
loop_
_entity_poly.entity_id
_entity_poly.type
_entity_poly.pdbx_seq_one_letter_code
_entity_poly.pdbx_strand_id
1 'polypeptide(L)'
;MNEAELKVLQEEIKAMGDEIRSLKTDKADPTLIKAKIAAMLEKKKLLGDGQTDQGKFVLKTAKGTRDYGPKSMAVRESVLKIVVDAFKRHGAETIDTPVFELRDVLMGKYGEEGGKLVYDLQDQGGELLSLRYDLTVPFARYLAMNKISNIKRYHIAKVYRRDQPVMTRGRYREFYQC
;
A
#
# COMPACT_ATOMS: atom_id res chain seq x y z
N MET A 1 5.07 34.85 -1.79
CA MET A 1 5.07 35.31 -3.19
C MET A 1 3.69 35.83 -3.51
N ASN A 2 3.58 36.97 -4.16
CA ASN A 2 2.32 37.44 -4.71
C ASN A 2 1.94 36.62 -5.97
N GLU A 3 0.70 36.73 -6.43
CA GLU A 3 0.19 35.94 -7.55
C GLU A 3 0.93 36.22 -8.88
N ALA A 4 1.46 37.44 -9.05
CA ALA A 4 2.24 37.84 -10.21
C ALA A 4 3.62 37.15 -10.23
N GLU A 5 4.33 37.10 -9.10
CA GLU A 5 5.60 36.38 -8.94
C GLU A 5 5.44 34.87 -9.19
N LEU A 6 4.30 34.29 -8.80
CA LEU A 6 4.02 32.88 -9.01
C LEU A 6 3.83 32.54 -10.51
N LYS A 7 3.15 33.41 -11.27
CA LYS A 7 2.98 33.25 -12.72
C LYS A 7 4.29 33.38 -13.48
N VAL A 8 5.11 34.37 -13.13
CA VAL A 8 6.44 34.54 -13.74
C VAL A 8 7.31 33.31 -13.50
N LEU A 9 7.32 32.78 -12.28
CA LEU A 9 8.09 31.57 -11.96
C LEU A 9 7.58 30.33 -12.73
N GLN A 10 6.26 30.21 -12.96
CA GLN A 10 5.68 29.14 -13.78
C GLN A 10 6.10 29.25 -15.26
N GLU A 11 6.11 30.44 -15.82
CA GLU A 11 6.54 30.69 -17.20
C GLU A 11 8.03 30.37 -17.40
N GLU A 12 8.87 30.75 -16.44
CA GLU A 12 10.30 30.41 -16.46
C GLU A 12 10.55 28.89 -16.43
N ILE A 13 9.82 28.16 -15.57
CA ILE A 13 9.90 26.68 -15.51
C ILE A 13 9.47 26.04 -16.82
N LYS A 14 8.41 26.56 -17.43
CA LYS A 14 7.94 26.08 -18.73
C LYS A 14 8.99 26.29 -19.82
N ALA A 15 9.59 27.48 -19.89
CA ALA A 15 10.65 27.80 -20.84
C ALA A 15 11.88 26.89 -20.65
N MET A 16 12.33 26.66 -19.41
CA MET A 16 13.41 25.72 -19.12
C MET A 16 13.05 24.28 -19.52
N GLY A 17 11.80 23.86 -19.32
CA GLY A 17 11.32 22.55 -19.73
C GLY A 17 11.36 22.34 -21.25
N ASP A 18 10.98 23.36 -22.02
CA ASP A 18 11.02 23.32 -23.49
C ASP A 18 12.46 23.34 -24.02
N GLU A 19 13.36 24.11 -23.38
CA GLU A 19 14.79 24.12 -23.70
C GLU A 19 15.45 22.74 -23.44
N ILE A 20 15.12 22.09 -22.32
CA ILE A 20 15.59 20.73 -22.01
C ILE A 20 15.10 19.72 -23.06
N ARG A 21 13.89 19.89 -23.59
CA ARG A 21 13.36 19.02 -24.66
C ARG A 21 14.13 19.23 -25.96
N SER A 22 14.41 20.47 -26.35
CA SER A 22 15.24 20.75 -27.54
C SER A 22 16.62 20.11 -27.40
N LEU A 23 17.31 20.33 -26.28
CA LEU A 23 18.64 19.78 -26.03
C LEU A 23 18.68 18.25 -26.05
N LYS A 24 17.60 17.58 -25.63
CA LYS A 24 17.47 16.11 -25.73
C LYS A 24 17.25 15.65 -27.16
N THR A 25 16.46 16.37 -27.95
CA THR A 25 16.26 16.10 -29.37
C THR A 25 17.56 16.29 -30.15
N ASP A 26 18.32 17.31 -29.81
CA ASP A 26 19.59 17.67 -30.45
C ASP A 26 20.77 16.79 -29.98
N LYS A 27 20.52 15.81 -29.10
CA LYS A 27 21.53 14.93 -28.48
C LYS A 27 22.72 15.70 -27.90
N ALA A 28 22.44 16.84 -27.27
CA ALA A 28 23.44 17.66 -26.59
C ALA A 28 24.10 16.90 -25.42
N ASP A 29 25.19 17.46 -24.89
CA ASP A 29 25.96 16.87 -23.80
C ASP A 29 25.05 16.44 -22.62
N PRO A 30 25.06 15.14 -22.23
CA PRO A 30 24.31 14.63 -21.09
C PRO A 30 24.56 15.38 -19.77
N THR A 31 25.77 15.91 -19.59
CA THR A 31 26.16 16.66 -18.39
C THR A 31 25.40 17.98 -18.30
N LEU A 32 25.30 18.68 -19.43
CA LEU A 32 24.55 19.93 -19.56
C LEU A 32 23.04 19.72 -19.34
N ILE A 33 22.48 18.65 -19.92
CA ILE A 33 21.05 18.30 -19.75
C ILE A 33 20.75 18.02 -18.26
N LYS A 34 21.63 17.28 -17.57
CA LYS A 34 21.46 16.95 -16.16
C LYS A 34 21.54 18.20 -15.27
N ALA A 35 22.47 19.11 -15.56
CA ALA A 35 22.59 20.38 -14.84
C ALA A 35 21.33 21.25 -15.00
N LYS A 36 20.78 21.36 -16.21
CA LYS A 36 19.55 22.12 -16.46
C LYS A 36 18.32 21.50 -15.80
N ILE A 37 18.21 20.17 -15.78
CA ILE A 37 17.15 19.48 -15.05
C ILE A 37 17.22 19.78 -13.55
N ALA A 38 18.42 19.78 -12.96
CA ALA A 38 18.61 20.11 -11.54
C ALA A 38 18.21 21.57 -11.23
N ALA A 39 18.61 22.52 -12.07
CA ALA A 39 18.24 23.93 -11.91
C ALA A 39 16.72 24.16 -12.02
N MET A 40 16.06 23.48 -12.97
CA MET A 40 14.60 23.52 -13.12
C MET A 40 13.90 22.91 -11.89
N LEU A 41 14.43 21.81 -11.33
CA LEU A 41 13.87 21.16 -10.13
C LEU A 41 13.99 22.06 -8.89
N GLU A 42 15.10 22.76 -8.70
CA GLU A 42 15.25 23.73 -7.60
C GLU A 42 14.25 24.89 -7.74
N LYS A 43 14.06 25.44 -8.94
CA LYS A 43 13.03 26.45 -9.19
C LYS A 43 11.61 25.92 -8.98
N LYS A 44 11.35 24.64 -9.30
CA LYS A 44 10.05 24.00 -9.03
C LYS A 44 9.75 23.88 -7.54
N LYS A 45 10.77 23.68 -6.67
CA LYS A 45 10.58 23.67 -5.22
C LYS A 45 10.11 25.03 -4.67
N LEU A 46 10.57 26.13 -5.26
CA LEU A 46 10.20 27.49 -4.86
C LEU A 46 8.73 27.83 -5.13
N LEU A 47 8.07 27.10 -6.03
CA LEU A 47 6.66 27.28 -6.34
C LEU A 47 5.72 26.75 -5.24
N GLY A 48 6.27 26.00 -4.27
CA GLY A 48 5.48 25.25 -3.30
C GLY A 48 4.64 24.16 -3.98
N ASP A 49 4.16 23.19 -3.21
CA ASP A 49 3.32 22.08 -3.72
C ASP A 49 1.90 22.55 -4.14
N GLY A 50 1.73 23.83 -4.51
CA GLY A 50 0.47 24.51 -4.78
C GLY A 50 -0.13 24.25 -6.16
N GLN A 51 0.55 23.49 -7.02
CA GLN A 51 -0.11 22.79 -8.12
C GLN A 51 -0.15 21.32 -7.74
N THR A 52 -1.34 20.86 -7.33
CA THR A 52 -1.70 19.46 -7.45
C THR A 52 -1.43 19.09 -8.90
N ASP A 53 -0.29 18.45 -9.14
CA ASP A 53 0.00 17.72 -10.36
C ASP A 53 -1.26 16.86 -10.54
N GLN A 54 -2.14 17.22 -11.49
CA GLN A 54 -3.17 16.32 -11.95
C GLN A 54 -2.42 15.24 -12.72
N GLY A 55 -1.65 14.45 -11.97
CA GLY A 55 -0.84 13.37 -12.46
C GLY A 55 -1.78 12.51 -13.26
N LYS A 56 -1.40 12.26 -14.52
CA LYS A 56 -2.16 11.48 -15.49
C LYS A 56 -2.87 10.34 -14.76
N PHE A 57 -4.19 10.41 -14.67
CA PHE A 57 -4.99 9.43 -13.94
C PHE A 57 -4.68 8.03 -14.49
N VAL A 58 -4.12 7.17 -13.64
CA VAL A 58 -3.74 5.81 -14.03
C VAL A 58 -4.73 4.82 -13.44
N LEU A 59 -5.48 4.15 -14.30
CA LEU A 59 -6.32 3.01 -13.94
C LEU A 59 -5.46 1.77 -13.72
N LYS A 60 -5.09 1.52 -12.47
CA LYS A 60 -4.40 0.29 -12.04
C LYS A 60 -4.71 -0.02 -10.58
N THR A 61 -4.64 -1.29 -10.22
CA THR A 61 -4.64 -1.71 -8.81
C THR A 61 -3.34 -1.32 -8.12
N ALA A 62 -3.35 -1.30 -6.79
CA ALA A 62 -2.15 -1.08 -6.00
C ALA A 62 -1.10 -2.18 -6.29
N LYS A 63 0.18 -1.82 -6.17
CA LYS A 63 1.28 -2.77 -6.41
C LYS A 63 1.12 -4.00 -5.50
N GLY A 64 1.12 -5.18 -6.11
CA GLY A 64 0.99 -6.46 -5.40
C GLY A 64 -0.44 -6.82 -4.99
N THR A 65 -1.45 -6.13 -5.49
CA THR A 65 -2.87 -6.49 -5.33
C THR A 65 -3.53 -6.75 -6.70
N ARG A 66 -4.67 -7.43 -6.71
CA ARG A 66 -5.41 -7.74 -7.94
C ARG A 66 -6.90 -7.90 -7.67
N ASP A 67 -7.70 -7.67 -8.71
CA ASP A 67 -9.12 -7.98 -8.71
C ASP A 67 -9.35 -9.46 -9.00
N TYR A 68 -10.48 -9.99 -8.53
CA TYR A 68 -10.94 -11.33 -8.82
C TYR A 68 -12.21 -11.23 -9.67
N GLY A 69 -12.09 -11.53 -10.97
CA GLY A 69 -13.24 -11.58 -11.88
C GLY A 69 -14.12 -12.83 -11.67
N PRO A 70 -15.29 -12.92 -12.32
CA PRO A 70 -16.30 -13.96 -12.06
C PRO A 70 -15.76 -15.39 -12.11
N LYS A 71 -14.95 -15.73 -13.11
CA LYS A 71 -14.35 -17.08 -13.24
C LYS A 71 -13.45 -17.42 -12.04
N SER A 72 -12.63 -16.46 -11.59
CA SER A 72 -11.73 -16.67 -10.45
C SER A 72 -12.49 -16.72 -9.12
N MET A 73 -13.59 -15.97 -9.00
CA MET A 73 -14.46 -16.01 -7.83
C MET A 73 -15.20 -17.34 -7.71
N ALA A 74 -15.71 -17.90 -8.81
CA ALA A 74 -16.36 -19.21 -8.80
C ALA A 74 -15.41 -20.32 -8.28
N VAL A 75 -14.16 -20.32 -8.74
CA VAL A 75 -13.13 -21.25 -8.24
C VAL A 75 -12.86 -21.01 -6.75
N ARG A 76 -12.71 -19.76 -6.35
CA ARG A 76 -12.42 -19.40 -4.97
C ARG A 76 -13.55 -19.79 -4.02
N GLU A 77 -14.81 -19.56 -4.39
CA GLU A 77 -15.97 -19.95 -3.60
C GLU A 77 -16.05 -21.47 -3.43
N SER A 78 -15.81 -22.23 -4.49
CA SER A 78 -15.73 -23.70 -4.43
C SER A 78 -14.67 -24.18 -3.45
N VAL A 79 -13.45 -23.62 -3.53
CA VAL A 79 -12.34 -23.97 -2.62
C VAL A 79 -12.65 -23.58 -1.18
N LEU A 80 -13.12 -22.35 -0.94
CA LEU A 80 -13.45 -21.87 0.39
C LEU A 80 -14.57 -22.69 1.03
N LYS A 81 -15.55 -23.15 0.25
CA LYS A 81 -16.61 -24.03 0.76
C LYS A 81 -16.03 -25.32 1.32
N ILE A 82 -15.12 -25.99 0.58
CA ILE A 82 -14.49 -27.24 1.04
C ILE A 82 -13.72 -27.03 2.35
N VAL A 83 -12.96 -25.93 2.43
CA VAL A 83 -12.18 -25.56 3.62
C VAL A 83 -13.10 -25.28 4.82
N VAL A 84 -14.16 -24.49 4.62
CA VAL A 84 -15.14 -24.19 5.68
C VAL A 84 -15.87 -25.44 6.14
N ASP A 85 -16.26 -26.33 5.22
CA ASP A 85 -16.93 -27.59 5.55
C ASP A 85 -16.02 -28.48 6.41
N ALA A 86 -14.71 -28.49 6.15
CA ALA A 86 -13.75 -29.19 7.01
C ALA A 86 -13.71 -28.57 8.42
N PHE A 87 -13.55 -27.25 8.55
CA PHE A 87 -13.54 -26.59 9.86
C PHE A 87 -14.83 -26.83 10.66
N LYS A 88 -15.99 -26.71 10.00
CA LYS A 88 -17.30 -26.97 10.63
C LYS A 88 -17.46 -28.43 11.05
N ARG A 89 -16.98 -29.39 10.24
CA ARG A 89 -16.98 -30.82 10.60
C ARG A 89 -16.17 -31.10 11.87
N HIS A 90 -15.10 -30.32 12.09
CA HIS A 90 -14.31 -30.39 13.31
C HIS A 90 -14.88 -29.53 14.46
N GLY A 91 -16.08 -28.96 14.32
CA GLY A 91 -16.76 -28.17 15.35
C GLY A 91 -16.09 -26.84 15.66
N ALA A 92 -15.38 -26.25 14.70
CA ALA A 92 -14.78 -24.92 14.87
C ALA A 92 -15.83 -23.82 14.62
N GLU A 93 -15.84 -22.82 15.48
CA GLU A 93 -16.64 -21.61 15.34
C GLU A 93 -15.95 -20.59 14.44
N THR A 94 -16.70 -19.62 13.90
CA THR A 94 -16.14 -18.55 13.07
C THR A 94 -16.14 -17.23 13.82
N ILE A 95 -15.06 -16.48 13.67
CA ILE A 95 -14.95 -15.10 14.12
C ILE A 95 -14.47 -14.24 12.95
N ASP A 96 -14.68 -12.94 13.08
CA ASP A 96 -13.98 -11.95 12.25
C ASP A 96 -13.40 -10.85 13.12
N THR A 97 -12.33 -10.22 12.65
CA THR A 97 -11.70 -9.10 13.32
C THR A 97 -11.57 -7.95 12.32
N PRO A 98 -11.45 -6.69 12.80
CA PRO A 98 -11.16 -5.56 11.93
C PRO A 98 -9.91 -5.82 11.05
N VAL A 99 -9.86 -5.13 9.92
CA VAL A 99 -8.76 -5.25 8.95
C VAL A 99 -7.46 -4.59 9.45
N PHE A 100 -7.61 -3.62 10.37
CA PHE A 100 -6.52 -2.93 11.05
C PHE A 100 -6.59 -3.18 12.56
N GLU A 101 -5.44 -3.15 13.20
CA GLU A 101 -5.28 -3.19 14.66
C GLU A 101 -4.56 -1.93 15.12
N LEU A 102 -4.58 -1.64 16.42
CA LEU A 102 -3.63 -0.70 17.01
C LEU A 102 -2.21 -1.13 16.65
N ARG A 103 -1.37 -0.20 16.22
CA ARG A 103 0.01 -0.48 15.81
C ARG A 103 0.76 -1.26 16.89
N ASP A 104 0.55 -0.90 18.14
CA ASP A 104 1.22 -1.50 19.30
C ASP A 104 0.83 -2.97 19.53
N VAL A 105 -0.35 -3.41 19.05
CA VAL A 105 -0.75 -4.83 19.08
C VAL A 105 0.13 -5.67 18.14
N LEU A 106 0.58 -5.07 17.03
CA LEU A 106 1.34 -5.76 15.98
C LEU A 106 2.86 -5.62 16.17
N MET A 107 3.32 -4.53 16.81
CA MET A 107 4.75 -4.28 17.02
C MET A 107 5.42 -5.34 17.91
N GLY A 108 6.64 -5.72 17.54
CA GLY A 108 7.45 -6.69 18.29
C GLY A 108 7.00 -8.16 18.18
N LYS A 109 5.91 -8.47 17.45
CA LYS A 109 5.41 -9.85 17.31
C LYS A 109 6.00 -10.63 16.14
N TYR A 110 6.55 -9.92 15.15
CA TYR A 110 6.99 -10.51 13.88
C TYR A 110 8.51 -10.47 13.68
N GLY A 111 9.28 -10.26 14.76
CA GLY A 111 10.72 -9.99 14.69
C GLY A 111 11.04 -8.69 13.96
N GLU A 112 12.34 -8.39 13.81
CA GLU A 112 12.80 -7.15 13.19
C GLU A 112 12.40 -7.04 11.71
N GLU A 113 12.49 -8.14 10.97
CA GLU A 113 12.18 -8.17 9.53
C GLU A 113 10.68 -8.12 9.26
N GLY A 114 9.86 -8.86 10.01
CA GLY A 114 8.41 -8.87 9.82
C GLY A 114 7.74 -7.55 10.21
N GLY A 115 8.25 -6.86 11.23
CA GLY A 115 7.77 -5.54 11.63
C GLY A 115 7.91 -4.49 10.52
N LYS A 116 9.02 -4.50 9.78
CA LYS A 116 9.26 -3.58 8.64
C LYS A 116 8.26 -3.79 7.49
N LEU A 117 7.62 -4.95 7.43
CA LEU A 117 6.71 -5.34 6.37
C LEU A 117 5.23 -5.02 6.68
N VAL A 118 4.93 -4.40 7.82
CA VAL A 118 3.57 -4.00 8.19
C VAL A 118 3.16 -2.72 7.45
N TYR A 119 1.88 -2.64 7.03
CA TYR A 119 1.29 -1.43 6.46
C TYR A 119 0.71 -0.57 7.58
N ASP A 120 1.30 0.59 7.83
CA ASP A 120 0.74 1.60 8.72
C ASP A 120 -0.27 2.48 7.98
N LEU A 121 -1.34 2.86 8.69
CA LEU A 121 -2.26 3.89 8.23
C LEU A 121 -1.65 5.27 8.52
N GLN A 122 -2.10 6.27 7.76
CA GLN A 122 -1.68 7.64 7.97
C GLN A 122 -2.17 8.13 9.35
N ASP A 123 -1.31 8.84 10.07
CA ASP A 123 -1.69 9.55 11.28
C ASP A 123 -2.62 10.72 10.92
N GLN A 124 -3.80 10.72 11.53
CA GLN A 124 -4.84 11.73 11.36
C GLN A 124 -5.20 12.41 12.69
N GLY A 125 -4.30 12.38 13.68
CA GLY A 125 -4.50 12.96 15.01
C GLY A 125 -5.24 12.05 15.99
N GLY A 126 -5.28 10.75 15.72
CA GLY A 126 -5.99 9.74 16.50
C GLY A 126 -5.10 8.54 16.84
N GLU A 127 -5.72 7.37 16.97
CA GLU A 127 -5.01 6.12 17.22
C GLU A 127 -4.12 5.75 16.04
N LEU A 128 -2.91 5.27 16.34
CA LEU A 128 -2.01 4.74 15.31
C LEU A 128 -2.44 3.32 14.96
N LEU A 129 -2.80 3.12 13.69
CA LEU A 129 -3.36 1.87 13.19
C LEU A 129 -2.45 1.26 12.13
N SER A 130 -2.47 -0.08 12.06
CA SER A 130 -1.78 -0.82 11.00
C SER A 130 -2.62 -1.98 10.52
N LEU A 131 -2.53 -2.31 9.23
CA LEU A 131 -3.21 -3.47 8.65
C LEU A 131 -2.65 -4.77 9.24
N ARG A 132 -3.53 -5.74 9.50
CA ARG A 132 -3.15 -7.05 10.04
C ARG A 132 -2.18 -7.80 9.11
N TYR A 133 -1.06 -8.25 9.67
CA TYR A 133 -0.02 -9.01 8.98
C TYR A 133 -0.35 -10.50 8.84
N ASP A 134 -1.09 -11.03 9.82
CA ASP A 134 -1.67 -12.37 9.86
C ASP A 134 -3.01 -12.38 10.62
N LEU A 135 -3.56 -13.57 10.85
CA LEU A 135 -4.79 -13.79 11.64
C LEU A 135 -4.52 -14.33 13.06
N THR A 136 -3.26 -14.56 13.42
CA THR A 136 -2.86 -15.16 14.71
C THR A 136 -2.75 -14.10 15.79
N VAL A 137 -2.12 -12.96 15.51
CA VAL A 137 -2.02 -11.86 16.47
C VAL A 137 -3.39 -11.22 16.75
N PRO A 138 -4.25 -10.94 15.75
CA PRO A 138 -5.63 -10.53 15.99
C PRO A 138 -6.42 -11.55 16.83
N PHE A 139 -6.16 -12.84 16.65
CA PHE A 139 -6.80 -13.87 17.47
C PHE A 139 -6.33 -13.84 18.93
N ALA A 140 -5.02 -13.73 19.18
CA ALA A 140 -4.50 -13.61 20.54
C ALA A 140 -5.07 -12.38 21.26
N ARG A 141 -5.15 -11.23 20.58
CA ARG A 141 -5.80 -10.02 21.08
C ARG A 141 -7.28 -10.25 21.37
N TYR A 142 -7.98 -11.02 20.54
CA TYR A 142 -9.40 -11.35 20.73
C TYR A 142 -9.61 -12.18 22.00
N LEU A 143 -8.78 -13.21 22.20
CA LEU A 143 -8.83 -14.06 23.40
C LEU A 143 -8.60 -13.25 24.67
N ALA A 144 -7.54 -12.44 24.69
CA ALA A 144 -7.16 -11.65 25.86
C ALA A 144 -8.24 -10.61 26.22
N MET A 145 -8.75 -9.88 25.22
CA MET A 145 -9.76 -8.85 25.41
C MET A 145 -11.08 -9.40 25.96
N ASN A 146 -11.48 -10.59 25.51
CA ASN A 146 -12.73 -11.24 25.92
C ASN A 146 -12.55 -12.22 27.09
N LYS A 147 -11.33 -12.36 27.63
CA LYS A 147 -10.99 -13.30 28.71
C LYS A 147 -11.38 -14.75 28.39
N ILE A 148 -11.20 -15.16 27.13
CA ILE A 148 -11.51 -16.51 26.65
C ILE A 148 -10.29 -17.39 26.88
N SER A 149 -10.46 -18.45 27.69
CA SER A 149 -9.40 -19.42 27.99
C SER A 149 -9.38 -20.62 27.03
N ASN A 150 -10.49 -20.93 26.37
CA ASN A 150 -10.59 -22.03 25.42
C ASN A 150 -11.61 -21.70 24.32
N ILE A 151 -11.19 -21.81 23.06
CA ILE A 151 -12.06 -21.71 21.89
C ILE A 151 -11.39 -22.46 20.73
N LYS A 152 -12.20 -23.11 19.92
CA LYS A 152 -11.77 -23.72 18.65
C LYS A 152 -12.41 -22.93 17.52
N ARG A 153 -11.59 -22.16 16.80
CA ARG A 153 -12.08 -21.25 15.75
C ARG A 153 -11.36 -21.42 14.43
N TYR A 154 -12.05 -21.07 13.35
CA TYR A 154 -11.47 -20.78 12.05
C TYR A 154 -11.69 -19.31 11.69
N HIS A 155 -10.77 -18.75 10.90
CA HIS A 155 -10.85 -17.37 10.42
C HIS A 155 -10.28 -17.32 9.01
N ILE A 156 -11.11 -16.93 8.03
CA ILE A 156 -10.72 -16.84 6.63
C ILE A 156 -10.81 -15.39 6.20
N ALA A 157 -9.67 -14.72 6.05
CA ALA A 157 -9.66 -13.31 5.72
C ALA A 157 -8.38 -12.88 4.99
N LYS A 158 -8.44 -11.69 4.37
CA LYS A 158 -7.25 -11.08 3.75
C LYS A 158 -6.28 -10.57 4.80
N VAL A 159 -4.99 -10.71 4.52
CA VAL A 159 -3.88 -10.15 5.30
C VAL A 159 -2.94 -9.37 4.38
N TYR A 160 -2.14 -8.48 4.97
CA TYR A 160 -1.38 -7.48 4.23
C TYR A 160 0.09 -7.48 4.63
N ARG A 161 0.97 -7.60 3.65
CA ARG A 161 2.43 -7.63 3.85
C ARG A 161 3.10 -6.76 2.80
N ARG A 162 3.99 -5.87 3.20
CA ARG A 162 4.79 -5.00 2.30
C ARG A 162 5.94 -5.74 1.63
N ASP A 163 5.77 -7.03 1.40
CA ASP A 163 6.70 -7.86 0.65
C ASP A 163 7.06 -7.24 -0.70
N GLN A 164 8.26 -7.54 -1.18
CA GLN A 164 8.63 -7.24 -2.56
C GLN A 164 7.90 -8.23 -3.47
N PRO A 165 6.88 -7.79 -4.24
CA PRO A 165 6.02 -8.71 -4.93
C PRO A 165 6.76 -9.34 -6.12
N VAL A 166 6.59 -10.65 -6.27
CA VAL A 166 7.05 -11.42 -7.43
C VAL A 166 5.81 -12.10 -8.00
N MET A 167 5.10 -11.38 -8.87
CA MET A 167 3.77 -11.78 -9.36
C MET A 167 3.79 -13.15 -10.04
N THR A 168 4.87 -13.45 -10.78
CA THR A 168 5.10 -14.75 -11.44
C THR A 168 5.22 -15.92 -10.46
N ARG A 169 5.57 -15.64 -9.20
CA ARG A 169 5.69 -16.63 -8.12
C ARG A 169 4.56 -16.54 -7.09
N GLY A 170 3.52 -15.77 -7.37
CA GLY A 170 2.39 -15.60 -6.46
C GLY A 170 2.71 -14.88 -5.15
N ARG A 171 3.83 -14.12 -5.08
CA ARG A 171 4.15 -13.30 -3.90
C ARG A 171 3.43 -11.96 -4.01
N TYR A 172 2.29 -11.86 -3.34
CA TYR A 172 1.41 -10.70 -3.31
C TYR A 172 1.54 -9.91 -2.01
N ARG A 173 1.02 -8.68 -2.01
CA ARG A 173 0.95 -7.81 -0.83
C ARG A 173 -0.38 -7.93 -0.09
N GLU A 174 -1.40 -8.44 -0.76
CA GLU A 174 -2.72 -8.77 -0.22
C GLU A 174 -3.07 -10.19 -0.65
N PHE A 175 -3.42 -11.07 0.30
CA PHE A 175 -3.84 -12.43 0.02
C PHE A 175 -4.67 -13.01 1.17
N TYR A 176 -5.41 -14.09 0.92
CA TYR A 176 -6.19 -14.80 1.95
C TYR A 176 -5.30 -15.72 2.78
N GLN A 177 -5.55 -15.73 4.09
CA GLN A 177 -5.21 -16.83 4.98
C GLN A 177 -6.49 -17.56 5.39
N CYS A 178 -6.37 -18.86 5.66
CA CYS A 178 -7.43 -19.73 6.15
C CYS A 178 -6.89 -20.65 7.24
#